data_AF-T1C7D0-F1
#
_entry.id   AF-T1C7D0-F1
#
_cell.length_a   1.000
_cell.length_b   1.000
_cell.length_c   1.000
_cell.angle_alpha   90.00
_cell.angle_beta   90.00
_cell.angle_gamma   90.00
#
_symmetry.space_group_name_H-M   'P 1'
#
loop_
_entity.id
_entity.type
_entity.pdbx_description
1 polymer ?
#
loop_
_entity_poly.entity_id
_entity_poly.type
_entity_poly.pdbx_seq_one_letter_code
_entity_poly.pdbx_strand_id
1 'polypeptide(L)'
;VPADELRYGGQANEPMSELWSWPRWNAWNIVAEMTSAGHVYGRNIIGQETFTAGPSEKWQAYPAVVKDIGDWAFGDGVNRFVFHRFAMQPWTNPHYAPGMSMDSTGMHYERTETWWHLTKPWHDYVARCQYMLRQGHFVADVCYMQA
;
A
#
# COMPACT_ATOMS: atom_id res chain seq x y z
N VAL A 1 5.98 -21.42 -6.98
CA VAL A 1 6.21 -22.50 -5.98
C VAL A 1 4.83 -23.04 -5.63
N PRO A 2 4.58 -24.35 -5.43
CA PRO A 2 3.30 -24.78 -4.90
C PRO A 2 3.29 -24.37 -3.41
N ALA A 3 2.98 -23.11 -3.15
CA ALA A 3 2.94 -22.53 -1.82
C ALA A 3 1.52 -21.99 -1.61
N ASP A 4 0.94 -22.39 -0.49
CA ASP A 4 -0.30 -21.83 0.04
C ASP A 4 0.08 -20.51 0.74
N GLU A 5 -0.16 -19.37 0.07
CA GLU A 5 0.24 -18.07 0.58
C GLU A 5 -0.63 -17.66 1.77
N LEU A 6 -1.89 -18.10 1.83
CA LEU A 6 -2.77 -17.89 2.98
C LEU A 6 -2.17 -18.49 4.26
N ARG A 7 -1.73 -19.75 4.21
CA ARG A 7 -1.09 -20.39 5.37
C ARG A 7 0.25 -19.77 5.72
N TYR A 8 1.03 -19.37 4.71
CA TYR A 8 2.31 -18.69 4.91
C TYR A 8 2.12 -17.33 5.59
N GLY A 9 1.25 -16.48 5.04
CA GLY A 9 0.88 -15.18 5.59
C GLY A 9 0.32 -15.30 7.01
N GLY A 10 -0.45 -16.35 7.29
CA GLY A 10 -0.95 -16.66 8.63
C GLY A 10 0.12 -16.83 9.71
N GLN A 11 1.34 -17.24 9.34
CA GLN A 11 2.46 -17.35 10.28
C GLN A 11 3.05 -15.98 10.66
N ALA A 12 2.87 -14.95 9.82
CA ALA A 12 3.37 -13.61 10.09
C ALA A 12 2.53 -12.89 11.15
N ASN A 13 3.17 -11.98 11.91
CA ASN A 13 2.47 -11.10 12.83
C ASN A 13 1.63 -10.04 12.11
N GLU A 14 2.15 -9.56 10.98
CA GLU A 14 1.51 -8.58 10.09
C GLU A 14 1.58 -9.14 8.66
N PRO A 15 0.59 -9.95 8.23
CA PRO A 15 0.45 -10.33 6.83
C PRO A 15 0.42 -9.06 5.96
N MET A 16 1.10 -9.07 4.82
CA MET A 16 1.30 -7.87 4.01
C MET A 16 1.11 -8.19 2.53
N SER A 17 0.21 -7.47 1.88
CA SER A 17 -0.02 -7.54 0.44
C SER A 17 0.83 -6.52 -0.33
N GLU A 18 0.63 -6.49 -1.64
CA GLU A 18 1.18 -5.50 -2.55
C GLU A 18 0.06 -5.02 -3.48
N LEU A 19 0.03 -3.72 -3.78
CA LEU A 19 -0.91 -3.17 -4.76
C LEU A 19 -0.29 -2.03 -5.57
N TRP A 20 -0.31 -2.21 -6.89
CA TRP A 20 0.31 -1.29 -7.82
C TRP A 20 -0.63 -0.16 -8.24
N SER A 21 -0.06 1.04 -8.39
CA SER A 21 -0.73 2.22 -8.93
C SER A 21 -0.55 2.37 -10.44
N TRP A 22 0.54 1.84 -11.02
CA TRP A 22 0.77 1.77 -12.46
C TRP A 22 1.46 0.45 -12.86
N PRO A 23 0.78 -0.50 -13.54
CA PRO A 23 -0.64 -0.46 -13.90
C PRO A 23 -1.56 -0.49 -12.66
N ARG A 24 -2.70 0.19 -12.76
CA ARG A 24 -3.64 0.35 -11.64
C ARG A 24 -4.25 -1.00 -11.25
N TRP A 25 -4.37 -1.24 -9.94
CA TRP A 25 -4.91 -2.48 -9.35
C TRP A 25 -4.14 -3.76 -9.70
N ASN A 26 -2.91 -3.65 -10.18
CA ASN A 26 -2.10 -4.85 -10.39
C ASN A 26 -1.67 -5.44 -9.03
N ALA A 27 -1.63 -6.77 -8.95
CA ALA A 27 -1.48 -7.56 -7.73
C ALA A 27 -2.70 -7.60 -6.78
N TRP A 28 -3.90 -7.21 -7.25
CA TRP A 28 -5.14 -7.25 -6.45
C TRP A 28 -5.44 -8.61 -5.78
N ASN A 29 -5.06 -9.72 -6.42
CA ASN A 29 -5.28 -11.07 -5.88
C ASN A 29 -4.48 -11.31 -4.60
N ILE A 30 -3.29 -10.72 -4.47
CA ILE A 30 -2.43 -10.82 -3.28
C ILE A 30 -3.06 -10.04 -2.10
N VAL A 31 -3.80 -8.96 -2.40
CA VAL A 31 -4.55 -8.21 -1.39
C VAL A 31 -5.60 -9.11 -0.74
N ALA A 32 -6.44 -9.75 -1.55
CA ALA A 32 -7.47 -10.68 -1.08
C ALA A 32 -6.86 -11.85 -0.28
N GLU A 33 -5.69 -12.34 -0.69
CA GLU A 33 -5.03 -13.48 -0.03
C GLU A 33 -4.46 -13.09 1.35
N MET A 34 -3.80 -11.94 1.47
CA MET A 34 -3.23 -11.49 2.74
C MET A 34 -4.29 -10.95 3.71
N THR A 35 -5.37 -10.35 3.21
CA THR A 35 -6.50 -9.94 4.06
C THR A 35 -7.25 -11.17 4.57
N SER A 36 -7.44 -12.19 3.73
CA SER A 36 -7.97 -13.49 4.15
C SER A 36 -7.07 -14.16 5.19
N ALA A 37 -5.75 -14.17 5.00
CA ALA A 37 -4.81 -14.70 5.98
C ALA A 37 -4.92 -13.94 7.31
N GLY A 38 -5.01 -12.61 7.26
CA GLY A 38 -5.19 -11.79 8.47
C GLY A 38 -6.47 -12.15 9.22
N HIS A 39 -7.60 -12.26 8.51
CA HIS A 39 -8.89 -12.57 9.13
C HIS A 39 -8.94 -14.01 9.69
N VAL A 40 -8.48 -15.01 8.93
CA VAL A 40 -8.52 -16.42 9.34
C VAL A 40 -7.61 -16.70 10.53
N TYR A 41 -6.42 -16.09 10.57
CA TYR A 41 -5.43 -16.32 11.64
C TYR A 41 -5.48 -15.27 12.77
N GLY A 42 -6.50 -14.40 12.78
CA GLY A 42 -6.72 -13.45 13.87
C GLY A 42 -5.65 -12.34 13.95
N ARG A 43 -5.10 -11.91 12.82
CA ARG A 43 -4.17 -10.78 12.74
C ARG A 43 -4.95 -9.49 12.54
N ASN A 44 -4.86 -8.59 13.53
CA ASN A 44 -5.59 -7.32 13.47
C ASN A 44 -4.95 -6.29 12.51
N ILE A 45 -3.65 -6.42 12.23
CA ILE A 45 -2.93 -5.52 11.33
C ILE A 45 -2.62 -6.26 10.04
N ILE A 46 -3.14 -5.71 8.94
CA ILE A 46 -2.88 -6.21 7.59
C ILE A 46 -2.19 -5.09 6.82
N GLY A 47 -0.93 -5.34 6.47
CA GLY A 47 -0.06 -4.43 5.74
C GLY A 47 -0.33 -4.44 4.25
N GLN A 48 0.11 -3.40 3.56
CA GLN A 48 0.22 -3.39 2.12
C GLN A 48 1.40 -2.52 1.67
N GLU A 49 2.30 -3.09 0.87
CA GLU A 49 3.16 -2.30 0.00
C GLU A 49 2.28 -1.55 -1.01
N THR A 50 2.14 -0.25 -0.80
CA THR A 50 1.08 0.55 -1.43
C THR A 50 1.66 1.54 -2.45
N PHE A 51 1.03 1.56 -3.63
CA PHE A 51 1.30 2.48 -4.75
C PHE A 51 2.58 2.20 -5.54
N THR A 52 3.10 0.99 -5.49
CA THR A 52 4.19 0.55 -6.39
C THR A 52 3.83 0.88 -7.83
N ALA A 53 4.76 1.49 -8.56
CA ALA A 53 4.49 2.00 -9.89
C ALA A 53 5.62 1.64 -10.84
N GLY A 54 5.26 1.19 -12.03
CA GLY A 54 6.20 0.97 -13.12
C GLY A 54 6.57 2.27 -13.84
N PRO A 55 7.41 2.17 -14.89
CA PRO A 55 7.97 3.32 -15.61
C PRO A 55 6.93 4.22 -16.32
N SER A 56 5.68 3.78 -16.41
CA SER A 56 4.58 4.52 -17.02
C SER A 56 3.96 5.57 -16.11
N GLU A 57 4.25 5.57 -14.81
CA GLU A 57 3.78 6.59 -13.86
C GLU A 57 4.38 7.97 -14.16
N LYS A 58 5.65 8.05 -14.57
CA LYS A 58 6.29 9.26 -15.11
C LYS A 58 6.11 10.52 -14.26
N TRP A 59 6.21 10.42 -12.94
CA TRP A 59 6.04 11.54 -11.99
C TRP A 59 4.65 12.18 -12.05
N GLN A 60 3.64 11.43 -12.48
CA GLN A 60 2.25 11.88 -12.55
C GLN A 60 1.46 11.54 -11.29
N ALA A 61 2.02 10.78 -10.36
CA ALA A 61 1.37 10.40 -9.13
C ALA A 61 1.39 11.56 -8.12
N TYR A 62 0.22 11.80 -7.53
CA TYR A 62 0.00 12.68 -6.40
C TYR A 62 -1.21 12.13 -5.61
N PRO A 63 -1.41 12.53 -4.35
CA PRO A 63 -2.42 11.91 -3.48
C PRO A 63 -3.83 11.74 -4.08
N ALA A 64 -4.30 12.70 -4.87
CA ALA A 64 -5.66 12.64 -5.44
C ALA A 64 -5.84 11.56 -6.52
N VAL A 65 -4.79 11.21 -7.30
CA VAL A 65 -4.90 10.20 -8.38
C VAL A 65 -4.71 8.76 -7.92
N VAL A 66 -4.23 8.58 -6.69
CA VAL A 66 -4.05 7.25 -6.07
C VAL A 66 -5.07 6.98 -4.96
N LYS A 67 -5.92 7.97 -4.63
CA LYS A 67 -6.91 7.87 -3.55
C LYS A 67 -7.87 6.70 -3.76
N ASP A 68 -8.40 6.54 -4.96
CA ASP A 68 -9.31 5.45 -5.33
C ASP A 68 -8.68 4.06 -5.20
N ILE A 69 -7.40 3.92 -5.53
CA ILE A 69 -6.65 2.67 -5.34
C ILE A 69 -6.47 2.37 -3.84
N GLY A 70 -6.12 3.39 -3.05
CA GLY A 70 -6.01 3.26 -1.60
C GLY A 70 -7.35 2.91 -0.95
N ASP A 71 -8.43 3.56 -1.37
CA ASP A 71 -9.78 3.30 -0.86
C ASP A 71 -10.27 1.91 -1.23
N TRP A 72 -9.94 1.44 -2.43
CA TRP A 72 -10.21 0.07 -2.84
C TRP A 72 -9.47 -0.92 -1.93
N ALA A 73 -8.19 -0.70 -1.64
CA ALA A 73 -7.42 -1.56 -0.73
C ALA A 73 -7.99 -1.57 0.70
N PHE A 74 -8.43 -0.40 1.20
CA PHE A 74 -9.16 -0.31 2.46
C PHE A 74 -10.45 -1.12 2.44
N GLY A 75 -11.20 -1.05 1.34
CA GLY A 75 -12.42 -1.85 1.14
C GLY A 75 -12.15 -3.36 1.09
N ASP A 76 -10.97 -3.77 0.62
CA ASP A 76 -10.55 -5.18 0.54
C ASP A 76 -10.01 -5.73 1.87
N GLY A 77 -9.87 -4.88 2.90
CA GLY A 77 -9.52 -5.27 4.26
C GLY A 77 -8.12 -4.83 4.74
N VAL A 78 -7.34 -4.15 3.89
CA VAL A 78 -6.06 -3.57 4.32
C VAL A 78 -6.30 -2.47 5.33
N ASN A 79 -5.45 -2.38 6.35
CA ASN A 79 -5.55 -1.33 7.36
C ASN A 79 -4.20 -0.73 7.78
N ARG A 80 -3.12 -1.02 7.03
CA ARG A 80 -1.80 -0.41 7.19
C ARG A 80 -1.09 -0.26 5.85
N PHE A 81 -0.98 0.97 5.37
CA PHE A 81 -0.17 1.31 4.22
C PHE A 81 1.31 1.41 4.59
N VAL A 82 2.13 0.81 3.75
CA VAL A 82 3.57 1.01 3.65
C VAL A 82 3.81 1.57 2.25
N PHE A 83 4.05 2.88 2.16
CA PHE A 83 4.24 3.54 0.87
C PHE A 83 5.47 2.99 0.15
N HIS A 84 5.28 2.49 -1.07
CA HIS A 84 6.36 2.20 -2.01
C HIS A 84 6.56 3.44 -2.89
N ARG A 85 7.60 4.25 -2.67
CA ARG A 85 8.67 4.13 -1.67
C ARG A 85 9.10 5.53 -1.23
N PHE A 86 10.02 5.63 -0.27
CA PHE A 86 10.73 6.88 0.02
C PHE A 86 12.23 6.66 -0.21
N ALA A 87 12.79 7.10 -1.34
CA ALA A 87 14.25 7.05 -1.50
C ALA A 87 14.92 8.20 -0.77
N MET A 88 16.04 7.87 -0.14
CA MET A 88 16.91 8.84 0.50
C MET A 88 17.45 9.83 -0.56
N GLN A 89 17.26 11.12 -0.28
CA GLN A 89 17.79 12.23 -1.09
C GLN A 89 19.05 12.81 -0.44
N PRO A 90 20.26 12.41 -0.88
CA PRO A 90 21.51 12.79 -0.21
C PRO A 90 21.84 14.28 -0.39
N TRP A 91 21.32 14.93 -1.43
CA TRP A 91 21.58 16.34 -1.71
C TRP A 91 20.52 17.26 -1.12
N THR A 92 20.96 18.34 -0.48
CA THR A 92 20.10 19.42 0.04
C THR A 92 19.98 20.60 -0.92
N ASN A 93 20.91 20.74 -1.88
CA ASN A 93 20.84 21.78 -2.89
C ASN A 93 19.65 21.49 -3.84
N PRO A 94 18.69 22.43 -3.98
CA PRO A 94 17.48 22.24 -4.81
C PRO A 94 17.78 22.01 -6.29
N HIS A 95 18.98 22.36 -6.78
CA HIS A 95 19.41 22.07 -8.14
C HIS A 95 19.35 20.58 -8.50
N TYR A 96 19.47 19.68 -7.51
CA TYR A 96 19.42 18.24 -7.72
C TYR A 96 18.01 17.65 -7.61
N ALA A 97 16.96 18.44 -7.39
CA ALA A 97 15.59 17.92 -7.36
C ALA A 97 15.15 17.42 -8.76
N PRO A 98 14.34 16.33 -8.88
CA PRO A 98 13.76 15.56 -7.77
C PRO A 98 14.73 14.56 -7.13
N GLY A 99 15.90 14.34 -7.74
CA GLY A 99 17.04 13.63 -7.15
C GLY A 99 17.01 12.13 -7.40
N MET A 100 17.39 11.36 -6.39
CA MET A 100 17.50 9.91 -6.48
C MET A 100 16.12 9.26 -6.66
N SER A 101 16.07 8.24 -7.53
CA SER A 101 14.93 7.33 -7.63
C SER A 101 15.38 5.88 -7.48
N MET A 102 14.43 4.99 -7.21
CA MET A 102 14.62 3.55 -7.34
C MET A 102 14.51 3.17 -8.82
N ASP A 103 15.56 3.45 -9.58
CA ASP A 103 15.57 3.31 -11.04
C ASP A 103 14.28 3.88 -11.67
N SER A 104 13.54 3.07 -12.41
CA SER A 104 12.32 3.41 -13.12
C SER A 104 11.04 3.10 -12.33
N THR A 105 11.17 2.70 -11.06
CA THR A 105 10.06 2.31 -10.18
C THR A 105 9.64 3.45 -9.26
N GLY A 106 8.35 3.77 -9.29
CA GLY A 106 7.66 4.68 -8.38
C GLY A 106 6.90 3.93 -7.26
N MET A 107 6.04 4.59 -6.50
CA MET A 107 5.71 6.01 -6.56
C MET A 107 6.91 6.87 -6.17
N HIS A 108 7.05 8.01 -6.83
CA HIS A 108 7.99 9.03 -6.40
C HIS A 108 7.37 9.78 -5.22
N TYR A 109 7.72 9.38 -3.99
CA TYR A 109 7.08 9.84 -2.75
C TYR A 109 8.09 10.49 -1.80
N GLU A 110 8.98 11.33 -2.34
CA GLU A 110 10.07 11.93 -1.59
C GLU A 110 9.80 13.37 -1.19
N ARG A 111 10.59 13.85 -0.21
CA ARG A 111 10.57 15.26 0.23
C ARG A 111 10.81 16.29 -0.88
N THR A 112 11.32 15.86 -2.02
CA THR A 112 11.66 16.67 -3.19
C THR A 112 10.51 16.77 -4.20
N GLU A 113 9.38 16.09 -3.94
CA GLU A 113 8.17 16.23 -4.75
C GLU A 113 7.61 17.65 -4.69
N THR A 114 7.03 18.08 -5.81
CA THR A 114 6.46 19.43 -5.97
C THR A 114 5.34 19.71 -4.96
N TRP A 115 4.61 18.67 -4.55
CA TRP A 115 3.48 18.72 -3.62
C TRP A 115 3.81 18.23 -2.21
N TRP A 116 5.08 17.91 -1.88
CA TRP A 116 5.44 17.31 -0.59
C TRP A 116 4.98 18.13 0.63
N HIS A 117 5.11 19.45 0.54
CA HIS A 117 4.69 20.38 1.60
C HIS A 117 3.16 20.42 1.82
N LEU A 118 2.38 19.87 0.90
CA LEU A 118 0.92 19.75 0.96
C LEU A 118 0.46 18.36 1.43
N THR A 119 1.37 17.46 1.83
CA THR A 119 1.03 16.06 2.16
C THR A 119 0.30 15.86 3.47
N LYS A 120 0.33 16.83 4.39
CA LYS A 120 -0.24 16.66 5.73
C LYS A 120 -1.71 16.19 5.70
N PRO A 121 -2.64 16.81 4.95
CA PRO A 121 -4.03 16.36 4.92
C PRO A 121 -4.19 14.93 4.37
N TRP A 122 -3.33 14.52 3.44
CA TRP A 122 -3.32 13.17 2.90
C TRP A 122 -2.86 12.14 3.94
N HIS A 123 -1.78 12.42 4.67
CA HIS A 123 -1.36 11.55 5.77
C HIS A 123 -2.38 11.49 6.91
N ASP A 124 -3.03 12.62 7.24
CA ASP A 124 -4.11 12.65 8.23
C ASP A 124 -5.30 11.77 7.78
N TYR A 125 -5.65 11.80 6.49
CA TYR A 125 -6.69 10.95 5.90
C TYR A 125 -6.34 9.46 6.07
N VAL A 126 -5.16 9.05 5.59
CA VAL A 126 -4.69 7.66 5.68
C VAL A 126 -4.64 7.20 7.14
N ALA A 127 -4.11 8.02 8.04
CA ALA A 127 -4.03 7.70 9.47
C ALA A 127 -5.40 7.47 10.11
N ARG A 128 -6.41 8.31 9.79
CA ARG A 128 -7.77 8.15 10.33
C ARG A 128 -8.47 6.91 9.80
N CYS A 129 -8.34 6.61 8.51
CA CYS A 129 -8.92 5.39 7.92
C CYS A 129 -8.30 4.14 8.58
N GLN A 130 -6.97 4.07 8.64
CA GLN A 130 -6.26 2.96 9.29
C GLN A 130 -6.63 2.81 10.77
N TYR A 131 -6.82 3.92 11.48
CA TYR A 131 -7.28 3.87 12.87
C TYR A 131 -8.65 3.21 12.98
N MET A 132 -9.63 3.67 12.20
CA MET A 132 -10.99 3.12 12.24
C MET A 132 -11.04 1.64 11.79
N LEU A 133 -10.29 1.28 10.75
CA LEU A 133 -10.26 -0.08 10.20
C LEU A 133 -9.55 -1.11 11.08
N ARG A 134 -8.90 -0.67 12.17
CA ARG A 134 -8.30 -1.56 13.18
C ARG A 134 -9.16 -1.72 14.44
N GLN A 135 -10.34 -1.09 14.47
CA GLN A 135 -11.24 -1.19 15.62
C GLN A 135 -12.08 -2.47 15.54
N GLY A 136 -12.18 -3.19 16.66
CA GLY A 136 -13.00 -4.39 16.75
C GLY A 136 -12.43 -5.56 15.95
N HIS A 137 -13.32 -6.32 15.31
CA HIS A 137 -12.99 -7.46 14.47
C HIS A 137 -13.67 -7.33 13.11
N PHE A 138 -12.98 -7.79 12.06
CA PHE A 138 -13.57 -7.93 10.74
C PHE A 138 -14.80 -8.84 10.78
N VAL A 139 -15.80 -8.53 9.96
CA VAL A 139 -17.06 -9.27 9.85
C VAL A 139 -17.25 -9.72 8.42
N ALA A 140 -17.44 -11.03 8.23
CA ALA A 140 -17.85 -11.62 6.96
C ALA A 140 -18.81 -12.79 7.21
N ASP A 141 -19.82 -12.92 6.35
CA ASP A 141 -20.83 -13.97 6.42
C ASP A 141 -20.44 -15.23 5.63
N VAL A 142 -19.48 -15.11 4.70
CA VAL A 142 -19.08 -16.17 3.78
C VAL A 142 -17.59 -16.47 3.93
N CYS A 143 -17.27 -17.75 4.11
CA CYS A 143 -15.91 -18.27 4.02
C CYS A 143 -15.79 -19.11 2.74
N TYR A 144 -14.96 -18.67 1.81
CA TYR A 144 -14.69 -19.40 0.56
C TYR A 144 -13.52 -20.36 0.75
N MET A 145 -13.75 -21.65 0.51
CA MET A 145 -12.70 -22.67 0.57
C MET A 145 -12.05 -22.81 -0.80
N GLN A 146 -10.74 -22.54 -0.87
CA GLN A 146 -9.95 -22.78 -2.08
C GLN A 146 -9.82 -24.29 -2.33
N ALA A 147 -9.92 -24.69 -3.60
CA ALA A 147 -9.83 -26.10 -4.04
C ALA A 147 -8.39 -26.59 -4.16
#